data_AF-A0A9W4SX74-F1
#
_entry.id   AF-A0A9W4SX74-F1
#
_cell.length_a   1.000
_cell.length_b   1.000
_cell.length_c   1.000
_cell.angle_alpha   90.00
_cell.angle_beta   90.00
_cell.angle_gamma   90.00
#
_symmetry.space_group_name_H-M   'P 1'
#
loop_
_entity.id
_entity.type
_entity.pdbx_description
1 polymer ?
#
loop_
_entity_poly.entity_id
_entity_poly.type
_entity_poly.pdbx_seq_one_letter_code
_entity_poly.pdbx_strand_id
1 'polypeptide(L)'
;MEAKVAERKTNVMIDTGAIRNAVSKSFLDEIGLEIDGPPDRTLIGISGKITTLLGVIYQLPIKINTIIWKIEAAVMNSEAYSVILENEWVIQEEKDALLKQTQKIMENNNAYEVQRRIKIQQAKRKQKNVSEKFKIGNKILLHQTHLENNFSAKLKVKWIGPYASDQ
;
A
#
# COMPACT_ATOMS: atom_id res chain seq x y z
N MET A 1 -1.56 -20.10 13.55
CA MET A 1 -2.37 -19.25 12.66
C MET A 1 -3.81 -19.34 13.13
N GLU A 2 -4.48 -18.21 13.37
CA GLU A 2 -5.91 -18.20 13.75
C GLU A 2 -6.72 -17.78 12.53
N ALA A 3 -7.59 -18.67 12.05
CA ALA A 3 -8.50 -18.40 10.96
C ALA A 3 -9.94 -18.28 11.49
N LYS A 4 -10.69 -17.35 10.92
CA LYS A 4 -12.14 -17.20 11.16
C LYS A 4 -12.85 -17.18 9.83
N VAL A 5 -14.03 -17.79 9.76
CA VAL A 5 -14.89 -17.74 8.58
C VAL A 5 -16.20 -17.11 9.02
N ALA A 6 -16.62 -16.03 8.35
CA ALA A 6 -17.75 -15.20 8.78
C ALA A 6 -17.67 -14.85 10.29
N GLU A 7 -16.51 -14.37 10.73
CA GLU A 7 -16.21 -14.01 12.14
C GLU A 7 -16.19 -15.17 13.14
N ARG A 8 -16.54 -16.37 12.72
CA ARG A 8 -16.52 -17.59 13.54
C ARG A 8 -15.15 -18.26 13.50
N LYS A 9 -14.57 -18.52 14.67
CA LYS A 9 -13.33 -19.31 14.77
C LYS A 9 -13.62 -20.74 14.34
N THR A 10 -12.87 -21.24 13.37
CA THR A 10 -13.04 -22.60 12.83
C THR A 10 -11.70 -23.20 12.41
N ASN A 11 -11.67 -24.52 12.25
CA ASN A 11 -10.51 -25.21 11.68
C ASN A 11 -10.58 -25.10 10.17
N VAL A 12 -9.57 -24.45 9.60
CA VAL A 12 -9.37 -24.34 8.16
C VAL A 12 -8.28 -25.33 7.76
N MET A 13 -8.60 -26.25 6.87
CA MET A 13 -7.63 -27.19 6.30
C MET A 13 -7.00 -26.57 5.07
N ILE A 14 -5.68 -26.54 5.00
CA ILE A 14 -4.94 -26.12 3.80
C ILE A 14 -4.55 -27.39 3.06
N ASP A 15 -5.01 -27.54 1.82
CA ASP A 15 -4.74 -28.70 0.99
C ASP A 15 -4.18 -28.26 -0.36
N THR A 16 -2.86 -28.42 -0.54
CA THR A 16 -2.17 -28.02 -1.78
C THR A 16 -2.44 -28.98 -2.94
N GLY A 17 -3.03 -30.16 -2.67
CA GLY A 17 -3.48 -31.09 -3.69
C GLY A 17 -4.94 -30.89 -4.10
N ALA A 18 -5.68 -29.99 -3.43
CA ALA A 18 -7.05 -29.67 -3.79
C ALA A 18 -7.09 -28.86 -5.09
N ILE A 19 -8.07 -29.18 -5.93
CA ILE A 19 -8.34 -28.48 -7.20
C ILE A 19 -9.22 -27.23 -6.99
N ARG A 20 -9.88 -27.12 -5.82
CA ARG A 20 -10.75 -25.99 -5.47
C ARG A 20 -10.89 -25.88 -3.95
N ASN A 21 -11.14 -24.66 -3.47
CA ASN A 21 -11.67 -24.44 -2.12
C ASN A 21 -13.03 -25.14 -1.94
N ALA A 22 -13.30 -25.63 -0.72
CA ALA A 22 -14.55 -26.28 -0.37
C ALA A 22 -15.03 -25.86 1.03
N VAL A 23 -16.34 -25.84 1.22
CA VAL A 23 -17.00 -25.59 2.50
C VAL A 23 -18.08 -26.65 2.72
N SER A 24 -18.21 -27.14 3.95
CA SER A 24 -19.29 -28.07 4.26
C SER A 24 -20.63 -27.34 4.39
N LYS A 25 -21.71 -27.97 3.90
CA LYS A 25 -23.07 -27.41 3.99
C LYS A 25 -23.49 -27.15 5.43
N SER A 26 -23.19 -28.09 6.33
CA SER A 26 -23.49 -27.97 7.75
C SER A 26 -22.84 -26.74 8.36
N PHE A 27 -21.57 -26.47 8.04
CA PHE A 27 -20.88 -25.27 8.52
C PHE A 27 -21.42 -23.99 7.89
N LEU A 28 -21.72 -24.03 6.58
CA LEU A 28 -22.31 -22.90 5.87
C LEU A 28 -23.65 -22.47 6.48
N ASP A 29 -24.50 -23.44 6.81
CA ASP A 29 -25.77 -23.23 7.52
C ASP A 29 -25.54 -22.67 8.93
N GLU A 30 -24.52 -23.17 9.62
CA GLU A 30 -24.15 -22.75 10.96
C GLU A 30 -23.74 -21.26 11.03
N ILE A 31 -23.13 -20.74 9.97
CA ILE A 31 -22.74 -19.33 9.85
C ILE A 31 -23.81 -18.48 9.17
N GLY A 32 -24.98 -19.06 8.85
CA GLY A 32 -26.14 -18.36 8.30
C GLY A 32 -25.92 -17.83 6.88
N LEU A 33 -25.05 -18.47 6.09
CA LEU A 33 -24.86 -18.13 4.69
C LEU A 33 -25.58 -19.13 3.80
N GLU A 34 -26.01 -18.66 2.62
CA GLU A 34 -26.72 -19.47 1.64
C GLU A 34 -25.80 -19.85 0.47
N ILE A 35 -26.23 -20.84 -0.31
CA ILE A 35 -25.59 -21.19 -1.56
C ILE A 35 -25.95 -20.11 -2.59
N ASP A 36 -24.94 -19.50 -3.21
CA ASP A 36 -25.15 -18.41 -4.16
C ASP A 36 -25.63 -18.93 -5.54
N GLY A 37 -25.26 -20.15 -5.91
CA GLY A 37 -25.58 -20.69 -7.23
C GLY A 37 -25.50 -22.21 -7.34
N PRO A 38 -26.00 -22.77 -8.46
CA PRO A 38 -25.93 -24.19 -8.73
C PRO A 38 -24.46 -24.65 -8.84
N PRO A 39 -24.20 -25.96 -8.69
CA PRO A 39 -22.87 -26.50 -8.93
C PRO A 39 -22.48 -26.25 -10.38
N ASP A 40 -21.30 -25.68 -10.59
CA ASP A 40 -20.79 -25.33 -11.90
C ASP A 40 -20.05 -26.48 -12.59
N ARG A 41 -19.64 -27.50 -11.81
CA ARG A 41 -18.86 -28.67 -12.25
C ARG A 41 -19.10 -29.89 -11.36
N THR A 42 -18.70 -31.06 -11.85
CA THR A 42 -18.62 -32.29 -11.06
C THR A 42 -17.19 -32.47 -10.53
N LEU A 43 -17.03 -32.75 -9.22
CA LEU A 43 -15.73 -33.11 -8.65
C LEU A 43 -15.53 -34.62 -8.66
N ILE A 44 -14.39 -35.05 -9.22
CA ILE A 44 -13.95 -36.45 -9.21
C ILE A 44 -12.68 -36.52 -8.36
N GLY A 45 -12.76 -37.21 -7.23
CA GLY A 45 -11.60 -37.40 -6.36
C GLY A 45 -10.56 -38.33 -6.99
N ILE A 46 -9.34 -38.33 -6.45
CA ILE A 46 -8.23 -39.17 -6.95
C ILE A 46 -8.53 -40.68 -6.95
N SER A 47 -9.48 -41.13 -6.11
CA SER A 47 -9.97 -42.51 -6.08
C SER A 47 -10.98 -42.83 -7.20
N GLY A 48 -11.29 -41.87 -8.07
CA GLY A 48 -12.38 -41.94 -9.04
C GLY A 48 -13.75 -41.68 -8.43
N LYS A 49 -13.86 -41.47 -7.11
CA LYS A 49 -15.13 -41.19 -6.45
C LYS A 49 -15.67 -39.83 -6.90
N ILE A 50 -16.82 -39.85 -7.57
CA ILE A 50 -17.58 -38.66 -7.90
C ILE A 50 -18.24 -38.14 -6.63
N THR A 51 -18.02 -36.87 -6.31
CA THR A 51 -18.71 -36.20 -5.21
C THR A 51 -19.61 -35.12 -5.77
N THR A 52 -20.90 -35.24 -5.50
CA THR A 52 -21.91 -34.27 -5.94
C THR A 52 -21.79 -32.99 -5.12
N LEU A 53 -21.50 -31.89 -5.82
CA LEU A 53 -21.55 -30.56 -5.24
C LEU A 53 -23.01 -30.15 -5.03
N LEU A 54 -23.28 -29.49 -3.91
CA LEU A 54 -24.60 -28.90 -3.64
C LEU A 54 -24.76 -27.54 -4.32
N GLY A 55 -23.65 -26.85 -4.54
CA GLY A 55 -23.61 -25.55 -5.18
C GLY A 55 -22.28 -24.84 -4.97
N VAL A 56 -22.29 -23.53 -5.18
CA VAL A 56 -21.13 -22.65 -5.02
C VAL A 56 -21.53 -21.45 -4.17
N ILE A 57 -20.60 -21.02 -3.30
CA ILE A 57 -20.63 -19.69 -2.68
C ILE A 57 -19.46 -18.88 -3.26
N TYR A 58 -19.73 -17.69 -3.78
CA TYR A 58 -18.76 -16.85 -4.48
C TYR A 58 -17.99 -15.93 -3.55
N GLN A 59 -18.55 -15.62 -2.38
CA GLN A 59 -18.04 -14.58 -1.50
C GLN A 59 -17.95 -15.06 -0.04
N LEU A 60 -17.38 -16.25 0.19
CA LEU A 60 -17.17 -16.77 1.54
C LEU A 60 -16.10 -15.92 2.26
N PRO A 61 -16.45 -15.20 3.35
CA PRO A 61 -15.52 -14.32 4.03
C PRO A 61 -14.60 -15.11 4.96
N ILE A 62 -13.30 -15.11 4.67
CA ILE A 62 -12.26 -15.77 5.46
C ILE A 62 -11.30 -14.73 6.01
N LYS A 63 -11.24 -14.65 7.34
CA LYS A 63 -10.28 -13.82 8.06
C LYS A 63 -9.11 -14.67 8.52
N ILE A 64 -7.91 -14.34 8.06
CA ILE A 64 -6.66 -14.89 8.58
C ILE A 64 -5.86 -13.71 9.11
N ASN A 65 -5.45 -13.78 10.38
CA ASN A 65 -4.83 -12.65 11.09
C ASN A 65 -5.73 -11.39 11.03
N THR A 66 -5.29 -10.33 10.35
CA THR A 66 -5.99 -9.05 10.23
C THR A 66 -6.69 -8.85 8.89
N ILE A 67 -6.51 -9.75 7.93
CA ILE A 67 -7.00 -9.59 6.55
C ILE A 67 -8.26 -10.44 6.35
N ILE A 68 -9.26 -9.87 5.68
CA ILE A 68 -10.48 -10.58 5.28
C ILE A 68 -10.43 -10.78 3.76
N TRP A 69 -10.51 -12.03 3.35
CA TRP A 69 -10.61 -12.49 1.97
C TRP A 69 -12.05 -12.89 1.68
N LYS A 70 -12.50 -12.66 0.44
CA LYS A 70 -13.75 -13.22 -0.05
C LYS A 70 -13.40 -14.20 -1.14
N ILE A 71 -13.62 -15.48 -0.86
CA ILE A 71 -13.24 -16.54 -1.78
C ILE A 71 -14.46 -17.25 -2.33
N GLU A 72 -14.29 -17.80 -3.52
CA GLU A 72 -15.22 -18.76 -4.08
C GLU A 72 -14.91 -20.15 -3.51
N ALA A 73 -15.94 -20.88 -3.07
CA ALA A 73 -15.82 -22.23 -2.55
C ALA A 73 -16.98 -23.13 -3.01
N ALA A 74 -16.67 -24.38 -3.30
CA ALA A 74 -17.68 -25.40 -3.57
C ALA A 74 -18.37 -25.84 -2.27
N VAL A 75 -19.69 -25.99 -2.31
CA VAL A 75 -20.48 -26.43 -1.16
C VAL A 75 -20.71 -27.93 -1.23
N MET A 76 -20.31 -28.66 -0.18
CA MET A 76 -20.30 -30.12 -0.15
C MET A 76 -20.94 -30.67 1.13
N ASN A 77 -21.50 -31.87 1.07
CA ASN A 77 -21.82 -32.62 2.29
C ASN A 77 -20.54 -33.26 2.83
N SER A 78 -20.09 -32.82 4.01
CA SER A 78 -18.91 -33.36 4.68
C SER A 78 -19.00 -33.14 6.19
N GLU A 79 -18.61 -34.17 6.94
CA GLU A 79 -18.38 -34.08 8.40
C GLU A 79 -16.88 -33.99 8.73
N ALA A 80 -16.01 -34.21 7.73
CA ALA A 80 -14.56 -34.30 7.93
C ALA A 80 -13.87 -32.93 8.01
N TYR A 81 -14.50 -31.88 7.47
CA TYR A 81 -13.95 -30.53 7.43
C TYR A 81 -15.07 -29.49 7.44
N SER A 82 -14.77 -28.31 7.99
CA SER A 82 -15.61 -27.11 7.82
C SER A 82 -15.25 -26.38 6.53
N VAL A 83 -13.96 -26.12 6.34
CA VAL A 83 -13.43 -25.42 5.16
C VAL A 83 -12.10 -26.04 4.72
N ILE A 84 -11.96 -26.29 3.42
CA ILE A 84 -10.71 -26.62 2.74
C ILE A 84 -10.33 -25.42 1.87
N LEU A 85 -9.09 -25.00 1.96
CA LEU A 85 -8.52 -24.00 1.07
C LEU A 85 -7.41 -24.59 0.21
N GLU A 86 -7.51 -24.39 -1.10
CA GLU A 86 -6.47 -24.74 -2.07
C GLU A 86 -5.33 -23.73 -2.03
N ASN A 87 -4.14 -23.99 -2.57
CA ASN A 87 -2.98 -23.11 -2.31
C ASN A 87 -2.98 -21.74 -3.02
N GLU A 88 -3.93 -21.48 -3.95
CA GLU A 88 -3.85 -20.31 -4.83
C GLU A 88 -4.03 -18.98 -4.07
N TRP A 89 -4.79 -18.95 -2.96
CA TRP A 89 -4.97 -17.74 -2.15
C TRP A 89 -3.69 -17.32 -1.41
N VAL A 90 -2.78 -18.25 -1.10
CA VAL A 90 -1.50 -17.96 -0.43
C VAL A 90 -0.57 -17.18 -1.35
N ILE A 91 -0.51 -17.55 -2.63
CA ILE A 91 0.31 -16.86 -3.64
C ILE A 91 -0.19 -15.43 -3.85
N GLN A 92 -1.50 -15.23 -3.81
CA GLN A 92 -2.11 -13.90 -3.90
C GLN A 92 -1.79 -13.04 -2.65
N GLU A 93 -1.75 -13.63 -1.45
CA GLU A 93 -1.35 -12.96 -0.20
C GLU A 93 0.08 -12.43 -0.28
N GLU A 94 1.03 -13.28 -0.71
CA GLU A 94 2.43 -12.89 -0.84
C GLU A 94 2.60 -11.75 -1.85
N LYS A 95 1.90 -11.82 -2.98
CA LYS A 95 1.95 -10.80 -4.04
C LYS A 95 1.38 -9.46 -3.58
N ASP A 96 0.24 -9.45 -2.88
CA ASP A 96 -0.39 -8.22 -2.40
C ASP A 96 0.41 -7.58 -1.25
N ALA A 97 1.02 -8.40 -0.39
CA ALA A 97 1.93 -7.91 0.65
C ALA A 97 3.18 -7.25 0.06
N LEU A 98 3.80 -7.90 -0.94
CA LEU A 98 4.93 -7.34 -1.69
C LEU A 98 4.55 -6.03 -2.38
N LEU A 99 3.38 -5.95 -3.03
CA LEU A 99 2.94 -4.74 -3.72
C LEU A 99 2.76 -3.55 -2.76
N LYS A 100 2.13 -3.78 -1.59
CA LYS A 100 1.97 -2.76 -0.54
C LYS A 100 3.33 -2.29 -0.01
N GLN A 101 4.27 -3.20 0.19
CA GLN A 101 5.61 -2.87 0.65
C GLN A 101 6.35 -2.01 -0.39
N THR A 102 6.26 -2.36 -1.67
CA THR A 102 6.85 -1.60 -2.77
C THR A 102 6.25 -0.19 -2.87
N GLN A 103 4.92 -0.05 -2.77
CA GLN A 103 4.25 1.26 -2.77
C GLN A 103 4.77 2.17 -1.65
N LYS A 104 4.85 1.65 -0.42
CA LYS A 104 5.37 2.40 0.74
C LYS A 104 6.81 2.87 0.53
N ILE A 105 7.66 2.04 -0.08
CA ILE A 105 9.05 2.42 -0.39
C ILE A 105 9.08 3.54 -1.45
N MET A 106 8.24 3.46 -2.48
CA MET A 106 8.15 4.50 -3.52
C MET A 106 7.66 5.84 -2.97
N GLU A 107 6.63 5.82 -2.12
CA GLU A 107 6.10 7.02 -1.46
C GLU A 107 7.15 7.70 -0.58
N ASN A 108 7.88 6.91 0.22
CA ASN A 108 8.95 7.42 1.06
C ASN A 108 10.07 8.03 0.21
N ASN A 109 10.52 7.34 -0.83
CA ASN A 109 11.56 7.86 -1.73
C ASN A 109 11.13 9.16 -2.42
N ASN A 110 9.87 9.26 -2.84
CA ASN A 110 9.34 10.49 -3.42
C ASN A 110 9.31 11.63 -2.39
N ALA A 111 8.87 11.36 -1.16
CA ALA A 111 8.90 12.34 -0.06
C ALA A 111 10.32 12.84 0.23
N TYR A 112 11.33 11.96 0.22
CA TYR A 112 12.74 12.34 0.37
C TYR A 112 13.22 13.25 -0.76
N GLU A 113 12.90 12.94 -2.02
CA GLU A 113 13.27 13.77 -3.18
C GLU A 113 12.60 15.15 -3.13
N VAL A 114 11.32 15.21 -2.76
CA VAL A 114 10.60 16.49 -2.58
C VAL A 114 11.26 17.33 -1.48
N GLN A 115 11.57 16.73 -0.32
CA GLN A 115 12.25 17.44 0.77
C GLN A 115 13.65 17.92 0.35
N ARG A 116 14.39 17.10 -0.39
CA ARG A 116 15.71 17.45 -0.92
C ARG A 116 15.64 18.67 -1.85
N ARG A 117 14.66 18.69 -2.77
CA ARG A 117 14.43 19.84 -3.67
C ARG A 117 14.06 21.10 -2.91
N ILE A 118 13.20 21.00 -1.90
CA ILE A 118 12.83 22.14 -1.03
C ILE A 118 14.06 22.71 -0.33
N LYS A 119 14.90 21.86 0.28
CA LYS A 119 16.14 22.30 0.96
C LYS A 119 17.10 23.00 -0.01
N ILE A 120 17.31 22.43 -1.20
CA ILE A 120 18.15 23.04 -2.24
C ILE A 120 17.61 24.41 -2.66
N GLN A 121 16.29 24.54 -2.83
CA GLN A 121 15.67 25.79 -3.26
C GLN A 121 15.72 26.86 -2.17
N GLN A 122 15.54 26.48 -0.90
CA GLN A 122 15.72 27.38 0.24
C GLN A 122 17.17 27.87 0.37
N ALA A 123 18.16 26.99 0.21
CA ALA A 123 19.58 27.37 0.23
C ALA A 123 19.92 28.36 -0.89
N LYS A 124 19.42 28.11 -2.12
CA LYS A 124 19.58 29.04 -3.26
C LYS A 124 18.91 30.40 -3.01
N ARG A 125 17.73 30.44 -2.39
CA ARG A 125 17.05 31.70 -2.01
C ARG A 125 17.82 32.49 -0.96
N LYS A 126 18.38 31.81 0.07
CA LYS A 126 19.21 32.47 1.10
C LYS A 126 20.47 33.10 0.52
N GLN A 127 21.16 32.42 -0.41
CA GLN A 127 22.33 32.98 -1.09
C GLN A 127 22.00 34.18 -2.00
N LYS A 128 20.81 34.20 -2.62
CA LYS A 128 20.41 35.28 -3.53
C LYS A 128 20.08 36.61 -2.83
N ASN A 129 19.75 36.60 -1.53
CA ASN A 129 19.27 37.78 -0.80
C ASN A 129 20.24 38.29 0.27
N VAL A 130 21.55 38.02 0.14
CA VAL A 130 22.54 38.55 1.10
C VAL A 130 22.79 40.02 0.79
N SER A 131 22.27 40.90 1.65
CA SER A 131 22.67 42.32 1.67
C SER A 131 23.39 42.65 2.97
N GLU A 132 24.64 43.06 2.89
CA GLU A 132 25.45 43.45 4.05
C GLU A 132 25.46 44.97 4.19
N LYS A 133 25.17 45.47 5.39
CA LYS A 133 25.21 46.91 5.71
C LYS A 133 26.52 47.24 6.42
N PHE A 134 27.29 48.16 5.87
CA PHE A 134 28.51 48.68 6.47
C PHE A 134 28.30 50.12 6.94
N LYS A 135 28.71 50.43 8.17
CA LYS A 135 28.67 51.80 8.72
C LYS A 135 30.06 52.41 8.67
N ILE A 136 30.18 53.60 8.08
CA ILE A 136 31.42 54.40 8.06
C ILE A 136 31.06 55.81 8.50
N GLY A 137 31.43 56.20 9.72
CA GLY A 137 30.99 57.47 10.32
C GLY A 137 29.46 57.55 10.43
N ASN A 138 28.86 58.62 9.91
CA ASN A 138 27.40 58.83 9.84
C ASN A 138 26.76 58.33 8.53
N LYS A 139 27.48 57.50 7.76
CA LYS A 139 27.01 56.98 6.47
C LYS A 139 26.79 55.47 6.51
N ILE A 140 25.73 55.01 5.85
CA ILE A 140 25.43 53.59 5.64
C ILE A 140 25.67 53.23 4.18
N LEU A 141 26.48 52.20 3.95
CA LEU A 141 26.67 51.55 2.65
C LEU A 141 25.93 50.21 2.64
N LEU A 142 25.20 49.94 1.57
CA LEU A 142 24.46 48.70 1.41
C LEU A 142 25.08 47.90 0.25
N HIS A 143 25.72 46.79 0.59
CA HIS A 143 26.24 45.83 -0.37
C HIS A 143 25.10 44.90 -0.80
N GLN A 144 24.75 44.88 -2.08
CA GLN A 144 23.76 43.95 -2.64
C GLN A 144 24.41 43.14 -3.75
N THR A 145 24.32 41.82 -3.65
CA THR A 145 24.67 40.91 -4.75
C THR A 145 23.39 40.51 -5.49
N HIS A 146 23.34 40.81 -6.78
CA HIS A 146 22.22 40.43 -7.64
C HIS A 146 22.66 39.30 -8.57
N LEU A 147 21.83 38.25 -8.69
CA LEU A 147 21.98 37.21 -9.71
C LEU A 147 21.35 37.69 -11.02
N GLU A 148 22.17 38.02 -12.02
CA GLU A 148 21.70 38.22 -13.40
C GLU A 148 21.44 36.85 -14.05
N ASN A 149 20.20 36.61 -14.48
CA ASN A 149 19.81 35.39 -15.19
C ASN A 149 20.25 35.46 -16.67
N ASN A 150 21.52 35.23 -16.98
CA ASN A 150 22.00 35.06 -18.36
C ASN A 150 23.04 33.95 -18.42
N PHE A 151 22.60 32.67 -18.48
CA PHE A 151 23.33 31.40 -18.80
C PHE A 151 24.74 31.13 -18.21
N SER A 152 25.37 32.08 -17.52
CA SER A 152 26.53 31.97 -16.66
C SER A 152 26.19 32.77 -15.40
N ALA A 153 26.00 32.08 -14.28
CA ALA A 153 25.60 32.70 -13.02
C ALA A 153 26.76 33.50 -12.40
N LYS A 154 27.17 34.60 -13.05
CA LYS A 154 28.13 35.54 -12.49
C LYS A 154 27.40 36.52 -11.57
N LEU A 155 27.73 36.50 -10.28
CA LEU A 155 27.27 37.50 -9.33
C LEU A 155 27.90 38.84 -9.68
N LYS A 156 27.09 39.88 -9.91
CA LYS A 156 27.61 41.25 -10.03
C LYS A 156 27.48 41.97 -8.70
N VAL A 157 28.58 42.58 -8.28
CA VAL A 157 28.65 43.44 -7.10
C VAL A 157 28.14 44.82 -7.48
N LYS A 158 27.14 45.33 -6.76
CA LYS A 158 26.65 46.71 -6.93
C LYS A 158 26.64 47.40 -5.57
N TRP A 159 27.42 48.47 -5.45
CA TRP A 159 27.37 49.39 -4.31
C TRP A 159 26.28 50.42 -4.58
N ILE A 160 25.30 50.55 -3.69
CA ILE A 160 24.22 51.53 -3.81
C ILE A 160 24.36 52.56 -2.70
N GLY A 161 24.92 53.73 -3.07
CA GLY A 161 24.90 55.02 -2.36
C GLY A 161 25.54 55.06 -0.95
N PRO A 162 26.13 56.19 -0.54
CA PRO A 162 26.18 56.56 0.87
C PRO A 162 24.88 57.26 1.26
N TYR A 163 24.12 56.68 2.17
CA TYR A 163 22.96 57.33 2.78
C TYR A 163 23.39 58.00 4.09
N ALA A 164 22.89 59.20 4.36
CA ALA A 164 22.97 59.76 5.71
C ALA A 164 22.18 58.85 6.65
N SER A 165 22.71 58.56 7.84
CA SER A 165 21.90 57.87 8.85
C SER A 165 20.78 58.81 9.29
N ASP A 166 19.53 58.40 9.09
CA ASP A 166 18.40 59.04 9.75
C ASP A 166 18.68 59.00 11.26
N GLN A 167 18.67 60.17 11.91
CA GLN A 167 18.90 60.33 13.35
C GLN A 167 17.82 59.60 14.17
#